data_AF-A0A4R5TZW5-F1
#
_entry.id   AF-A0A4R5TZW5-F1
#
_cell.length_a   1.000
_cell.length_b   1.000
_cell.length_c   1.000
_cell.angle_alpha   90.00
_cell.angle_beta   90.00
_cell.angle_gamma   90.00
#
_symmetry.space_group_name_H-M   'P 1'
#
loop_
_entity.id
_entity.type
_entity.pdbx_description
1 polymer ?
#
loop_
_entity_poly.entity_id
_entity_poly.type
_entity_poly.pdbx_seq_one_letter_code
_entity_poly.pdbx_strand_id
1 'polypeptide(L)'
;MAVPTVESPRSGRVSPAYSRTRSSRGNFEMGAWLFMRLSGVVLVVMIFVHLWTSLVAGDGISQVDFGFVAGKWASPVWQVWDLVLLWLAMLHGTNGVRTIINDYAEKNSTRMWLKGVLYTATVVIILLGTLVIFTFDPCPVIDGVAHVASYCPTA
;
A
#
# COMPACT_ATOMS: atom_id res chain seq x y z
N MET A 1 2.80 4.87 -60.92
CA MET A 1 2.24 4.91 -59.56
C MET A 1 3.16 5.76 -58.70
N ALA A 2 2.69 6.92 -58.24
CA ALA A 2 3.50 7.79 -57.38
C ALA A 2 3.47 7.25 -55.95
N VAL A 3 4.65 7.07 -55.35
CA VAL A 3 4.79 6.67 -53.94
C VAL A 3 4.41 7.90 -53.10
N PRO A 4 3.43 7.80 -52.19
CA PRO A 4 3.10 8.91 -51.31
C PRO A 4 4.31 9.23 -50.41
N THR A 5 4.85 10.44 -50.55
CA THR A 5 5.89 10.96 -49.66
C THR A 5 5.25 11.32 -48.33
N VAL A 6 5.52 10.51 -47.31
CA VAL A 6 5.11 10.79 -45.93
C VAL A 6 5.96 11.95 -45.40
N GLU A 7 5.34 13.10 -45.19
CA GLU A 7 6.01 14.27 -44.61
C GLU A 7 6.44 13.96 -43.16
N SER A 8 7.70 14.27 -42.83
CA SER A 8 8.22 14.07 -41.48
C SER A 8 7.35 14.84 -40.47
N PRO A 9 7.00 14.26 -39.30
CA PRO A 9 6.16 14.91 -38.31
C PRO A 9 6.67 16.32 -37.99
N ARG A 10 5.88 17.35 -38.32
CA ARG A 10 6.22 18.78 -38.09
C ARG A 10 6.30 19.15 -36.60
N SER A 11 5.93 18.24 -35.71
CA SER A 11 6.24 18.39 -34.30
C SER A 11 7.68 17.92 -34.06
N GLY A 12 8.60 18.84 -33.82
CA GLY A 12 9.95 18.54 -33.25
C GLY A 12 9.91 17.83 -31.89
N ARG A 13 8.73 17.46 -31.40
CA ARG A 13 8.51 16.52 -30.31
C ARG A 13 8.58 15.12 -30.89
N VAL A 14 9.76 14.52 -30.84
CA VAL A 14 9.87 13.06 -30.88
C VAL A 14 9.03 12.55 -29.71
N SER A 15 7.99 11.77 -29.99
CA SER A 15 7.22 11.13 -28.94
C SER A 15 8.20 10.32 -28.07
N PRO A 16 8.14 10.42 -26.73
CA PRO A 16 9.04 9.68 -25.85
C PRO A 16 9.06 8.17 -26.14
N ALA A 17 7.97 7.66 -26.74
CA ALA A 17 7.83 6.30 -27.27
C ALA A 17 8.94 5.86 -28.25
N TYR A 18 9.60 6.80 -28.95
CA TYR A 18 10.65 6.48 -29.92
C TYR A 18 12.09 6.72 -29.40
N SER A 19 12.24 7.40 -28.25
CA SER A 19 13.54 7.47 -27.55
C SER A 19 13.72 6.20 -26.72
N ARG A 20 14.01 5.08 -27.38
CA ARG A 20 14.41 3.84 -26.69
C ARG A 20 15.79 4.04 -26.08
N THR A 21 15.83 4.70 -24.92
CA THR A 21 16.95 4.56 -24.00
C THR A 21 17.08 3.06 -23.69
N ARG A 22 18.28 2.53 -23.93
CA ARG A 22 18.63 1.12 -23.78
C ARG A 22 18.10 0.64 -22.42
N SER A 23 17.11 -0.26 -22.43
CA SER A 23 16.49 -0.71 -21.18
C SER A 23 17.58 -1.25 -20.27
N SER A 24 17.52 -0.82 -19.01
CA SER A 24 18.46 -1.25 -17.99
C SER A 24 18.48 -2.79 -17.95
N ARG A 25 19.68 -3.35 -17.96
CA ARG A 25 19.99 -4.77 -18.17
C ARG A 25 19.71 -5.62 -16.92
N GLY A 26 18.62 -5.34 -16.20
CA GLY A 26 18.31 -5.94 -14.89
C GLY A 26 16.88 -6.49 -14.81
N ASN A 27 16.72 -7.60 -14.08
CA ASN A 27 15.43 -8.29 -13.87
C ASN A 27 14.45 -7.53 -12.95
N PHE A 28 14.67 -6.23 -12.72
CA PHE A 28 13.88 -5.42 -11.79
C PHE A 28 12.44 -5.24 -12.28
N GLU A 29 12.23 -4.98 -13.57
CA GLU A 29 10.88 -4.87 -14.14
C GLU A 29 10.11 -6.20 -14.04
N MET A 30 10.79 -7.32 -14.27
CA MET A 30 10.21 -8.66 -14.09
C MET A 30 9.85 -8.91 -12.61
N GLY A 31 10.74 -8.58 -11.69
CA GLY A 31 10.50 -8.72 -10.25
C GLY A 31 9.33 -7.84 -9.77
N ALA A 32 9.28 -6.58 -10.21
CA ALA A 32 8.19 -5.67 -9.89
C ALA A 32 6.85 -6.15 -10.47
N TRP A 33 6.85 -6.64 -11.71
CA TRP A 33 5.65 -7.22 -12.34
C TRP A 33 5.14 -8.45 -11.58
N LEU A 34 6.05 -9.38 -11.25
CA LEU A 34 5.71 -10.59 -10.51
C LEU A 34 5.18 -10.25 -9.11
N PHE A 35 5.82 -9.29 -8.43
CA PHE A 35 5.35 -8.78 -7.15
C PHE A 35 3.92 -8.25 -7.25
N MET A 36 3.60 -7.40 -8.23
CA MET A 36 2.24 -6.85 -8.41
C MET A 36 1.18 -7.95 -8.59
N ARG A 37 1.52 -9.03 -9.31
CA ARG A 37 0.58 -10.14 -9.54
C ARG A 37 0.37 -10.98 -8.28
N LEU A 38 1.46 -11.43 -7.66
CA LEU A 38 1.38 -12.28 -6.47
C LEU A 38 0.78 -11.53 -5.28
N SER A 39 1.24 -10.30 -5.02
CA SER A 39 0.69 -9.47 -3.94
C SER A 39 -0.78 -9.14 -4.18
N GLY A 40 -1.21 -8.90 -5.42
CA GLY A 40 -2.61 -8.65 -5.73
C GLY A 40 -3.52 -9.81 -5.33
N VAL A 41 -3.15 -11.05 -5.68
CA VAL A 41 -3.92 -12.25 -5.31
C VAL A 41 -4.01 -12.42 -3.80
N VAL A 42 -2.89 -12.28 -3.10
CA VAL A 42 -2.85 -12.36 -1.63
C VAL A 42 -3.71 -11.25 -1.02
N LEU A 43 -3.59 -10.03 -1.52
CA LEU A 43 -4.32 -8.87 -1.02
C LEU A 43 -5.84 -9.02 -1.17
N VAL A 44 -6.35 -9.68 -2.22
CA VAL A 44 -7.80 -9.93 -2.35
C VAL A 44 -8.34 -10.69 -1.13
N VAL A 45 -7.63 -11.75 -0.70
CA VAL A 45 -8.05 -12.52 0.48
C VAL A 45 -7.86 -11.69 1.74
N MET A 46 -6.71 -11.04 1.88
CA MET A 46 -6.38 -10.30 3.10
C MET A 46 -7.33 -9.13 3.35
N ILE A 47 -7.61 -8.33 2.32
CA ILE A 47 -8.52 -7.19 2.42
C ILE A 47 -9.96 -7.65 2.65
N PHE A 48 -10.37 -8.77 2.02
CA PHE A 48 -11.72 -9.28 2.21
C PHE A 48 -11.96 -9.68 3.67
N VAL A 49 -11.05 -10.45 4.29
CA VAL A 49 -11.17 -10.80 5.72
C VAL A 49 -11.14 -9.54 6.58
N HIS A 50 -10.24 -8.60 6.28
CA HIS A 50 -10.13 -7.35 7.03
C HIS A 50 -11.43 -6.52 6.98
N LEU A 51 -12.01 -6.33 5.79
CA LEU A 51 -13.27 -5.59 5.62
C LEU A 51 -14.46 -6.36 6.19
N TRP A 52 -14.52 -7.68 5.98
CA TRP A 52 -15.62 -8.51 6.49
C TRP A 52 -15.68 -8.48 8.01
N THR A 53 -14.55 -8.73 8.68
CA THR A 53 -14.47 -8.75 10.15
C THR A 53 -14.71 -7.39 10.78
N SER A 54 -14.38 -6.30 10.07
CA SER A 54 -14.53 -4.94 10.59
C SER A 54 -15.90 -4.33 10.28
N LEU A 55 -16.50 -4.64 9.13
CA LEU A 55 -17.68 -3.92 8.61
C LEU A 55 -18.95 -4.78 8.54
N VAL A 56 -18.84 -6.10 8.49
CA VAL A 56 -19.98 -6.99 8.19
C VAL A 56 -20.29 -7.97 9.32
N ALA A 57 -19.28 -8.66 9.85
CA ALA A 57 -19.44 -9.59 10.95
C ALA A 57 -19.90 -8.86 12.23
N GLY A 58 -20.55 -9.57 13.16
CA GLY A 58 -20.98 -9.01 14.44
C GLY A 58 -22.03 -7.91 14.26
N ASP A 59 -21.81 -6.77 14.92
CA ASP A 59 -22.71 -5.60 14.86
C ASP A 59 -22.34 -4.62 13.74
N GLY A 60 -21.59 -5.07 12.72
CA GLY A 60 -21.18 -4.27 11.57
C GLY A 60 -20.27 -3.09 11.95
N ILE A 61 -20.40 -1.96 11.26
CA ILE A 61 -19.53 -0.77 11.48
C ILE A 61 -19.63 -0.20 12.91
N SER A 62 -20.77 -0.36 13.59
CA SER A 62 -20.99 0.19 14.93
C SER A 62 -20.12 -0.45 16.02
N GLN A 63 -19.54 -1.62 15.77
CA GLN A 63 -18.64 -2.27 16.72
C GLN A 63 -17.21 -1.71 16.69
N VAL A 64 -16.85 -0.92 15.68
CA VAL A 64 -15.46 -0.47 15.48
C VAL A 64 -15.14 0.65 16.47
N ASP A 65 -14.65 0.25 17.63
CA ASP A 65 -14.16 1.12 18.68
C ASP A 65 -12.78 0.67 19.20
N PHE A 66 -12.29 1.30 20.27
CA PHE A 66 -11.03 0.91 20.91
C PHE A 66 -11.07 -0.54 21.42
N GLY A 67 -12.18 -0.98 22.00
CA GLY A 67 -12.33 -2.32 22.59
C GLY A 67 -12.29 -3.42 21.53
N PHE A 68 -12.88 -3.17 20.36
CA PHE A 68 -12.78 -4.06 19.20
C PHE A 68 -11.35 -4.19 18.68
N VAL A 69 -10.65 -3.06 18.47
CA VAL A 69 -9.25 -3.07 18.02
C VAL A 69 -8.35 -3.73 19.06
N ALA A 70 -8.56 -3.44 20.34
CA ALA A 70 -7.80 -4.03 21.44
C ALA A 70 -8.03 -5.54 21.57
N GLY A 71 -9.28 -6.00 21.47
CA GLY A 71 -9.57 -7.44 21.47
C GLY A 71 -8.96 -8.17 20.27
N LYS A 72 -8.96 -7.53 19.09
CA LYS A 72 -8.33 -8.08 17.89
C LYS A 72 -6.81 -8.15 18.05
N TRP A 73 -6.17 -7.06 18.45
CA TRP A 73 -4.71 -6.99 18.62
C TRP A 73 -4.19 -7.63 19.91
N ALA A 74 -5.04 -8.08 20.82
CA ALA A 74 -4.66 -8.98 21.90
C ALA A 74 -4.20 -10.36 21.39
N SER A 75 -4.61 -10.76 20.17
CA SER A 75 -4.14 -11.99 19.52
C SER A 75 -2.99 -11.69 18.54
N PRO A 76 -1.82 -12.37 18.69
CA PRO A 76 -0.69 -12.20 17.77
C PRO A 76 -1.01 -12.53 16.32
N VAL A 77 -2.00 -13.40 16.07
CA VAL A 77 -2.42 -13.79 14.71
C VAL A 77 -2.94 -12.56 13.95
N TRP A 78 -3.76 -11.73 14.61
CA TRP A 78 -4.32 -10.54 13.97
C TRP A 78 -3.29 -9.42 13.83
N GLN A 79 -2.34 -9.30 14.76
CA GLN A 79 -1.21 -8.37 14.61
C GLN A 79 -0.39 -8.69 13.36
N VAL A 80 -0.03 -9.97 13.16
CA VAL A 80 0.71 -10.40 11.96
C VAL A 80 -0.13 -10.23 10.70
N TRP A 81 -1.44 -10.54 10.75
CA TRP A 81 -2.35 -10.34 9.62
C TRP A 81 -2.39 -8.88 9.16
N ASP A 82 -2.64 -7.95 10.09
CA ASP A 82 -2.72 -6.53 9.78
C ASP A 82 -1.34 -5.95 9.39
N LEU A 83 -0.25 -6.45 9.97
CA LEU A 83 1.12 -6.08 9.56
C LEU A 83 1.40 -6.49 8.11
N VAL A 84 1.12 -7.74 7.74
CA VAL A 84 1.33 -8.22 6.37
C VAL A 84 0.41 -7.48 5.40
N LEU A 85 -0.84 -7.20 5.78
CA LEU A 85 -1.77 -6.41 4.97
C LEU A 85 -1.24 -4.99 4.76
N LEU A 86 -0.78 -4.32 5.82
CA LEU A 86 -0.18 -2.98 5.76
C LEU A 86 0.99 -2.96 4.77
N TRP A 87 1.96 -3.85 4.95
CA TRP A 87 3.16 -3.88 4.12
C TRP A 87 2.83 -4.22 2.66
N LEU A 88 2.03 -5.26 2.41
CA LEU A 88 1.67 -5.64 1.06
C LEU A 88 0.83 -4.55 0.37
N ALA A 89 -0.17 -3.98 1.05
CA ALA A 89 -1.03 -2.95 0.46
C ALA A 89 -0.24 -1.68 0.15
N MET A 90 0.63 -1.24 1.06
CA MET A 90 1.44 -0.04 0.85
C MET A 90 2.46 -0.24 -0.28
N LEU A 91 3.16 -1.37 -0.32
CA LEU A 91 4.14 -1.65 -1.38
C LEU A 91 3.46 -1.88 -2.74
N HIS A 92 2.33 -2.59 -2.77
CA HIS A 92 1.53 -2.78 -3.98
C HIS A 92 0.99 -1.46 -4.52
N GLY A 93 0.36 -0.66 -3.65
CA GLY A 93 -0.15 0.67 -4.00
C GLY A 93 0.95 1.61 -4.47
N THR A 94 2.11 1.62 -3.79
CA THR A 94 3.26 2.45 -4.18
C THR A 94 3.78 2.09 -5.56
N ASN A 95 3.92 0.80 -5.87
CA ASN A 95 4.36 0.37 -7.20
C ASN A 95 3.33 0.71 -8.29
N GLY A 96 2.04 0.56 -8.01
CA GLY A 96 0.97 0.97 -8.92
C GLY A 96 0.98 2.48 -9.20
N VAL A 97 0.99 3.29 -8.14
CA VAL A 97 1.00 4.77 -8.27
C VAL A 97 2.29 5.26 -8.91
N ARG A 98 3.44 4.61 -8.68
CA ARG A 98 4.68 4.92 -9.39
C ARG A 98 4.52 4.77 -10.91
N THR A 99 3.85 3.70 -11.37
CA THR A 99 3.56 3.49 -12.79
C THR A 99 2.64 4.60 -13.32
N ILE A 100 1.56 4.91 -12.61
CA ILE A 100 0.65 6.02 -12.96
C ILE A 100 1.42 7.34 -13.06
N ILE A 101 2.29 7.66 -12.11
CA ILE A 101 3.11 8.89 -12.15
C ILE A 101 4.03 8.90 -13.37
N ASN A 102 4.62 7.75 -13.75
CA ASN A 102 5.47 7.69 -14.94
C ASN A 102 4.69 7.92 -16.23
N ASP A 103 3.45 7.44 -16.30
CA ASP A 103 2.64 7.49 -17.50
C ASP A 103 1.93 8.83 -17.67
N TYR A 104 1.50 9.47 -16.58
CA TYR A 104 0.68 10.69 -16.62
C TYR A 104 1.43 11.98 -16.30
N ALA A 105 2.59 11.95 -15.62
CA ALA A 105 3.34 13.17 -15.34
C ALA A 105 4.25 13.55 -16.53
N GLU A 106 3.84 14.57 -17.29
CA GLU A 106 4.56 15.04 -18.47
C GLU A 106 5.90 15.72 -18.14
N LYS A 107 5.94 16.53 -17.07
CA LYS A 107 7.12 17.30 -16.66
C LYS A 107 8.02 16.49 -15.73
N ASN A 108 9.33 16.50 -15.99
CA ASN A 108 10.32 15.80 -15.16
C ASN A 108 10.32 16.29 -13.70
N SER A 109 10.17 17.60 -13.47
CA SER A 109 10.10 18.17 -12.11
C SER A 109 8.88 17.66 -11.35
N THR A 110 7.70 17.68 -11.97
CA THR A 110 6.45 17.15 -11.40
C THR A 110 6.58 15.66 -11.08
N ARG A 111 7.14 14.86 -12.01
CA ARG A 111 7.37 13.43 -11.80
C ARG A 111 8.30 13.15 -10.61
N MET A 112 9.37 13.92 -10.47
CA MET A 112 10.30 13.82 -9.35
C MET A 112 9.60 14.14 -8.02
N TRP A 113 8.85 15.23 -7.97
CA TRP A 113 8.15 15.65 -6.75
C TRP A 113 7.07 14.65 -6.32
N LEU A 114 6.24 14.20 -7.26
CA LEU A 114 5.19 13.20 -7.00
C LEU A 114 5.77 11.88 -6.47
N LYS A 115 6.88 11.41 -7.05
CA LYS A 115 7.58 10.21 -6.53
C LYS A 115 8.19 10.46 -5.15
N GLY A 116 8.76 11.65 -4.92
CA GLY A 116 9.31 12.02 -3.62
C GLY A 116 8.26 11.97 -2.52
N VAL A 117 7.09 12.57 -2.76
CA VAL A 117 5.94 12.51 -1.84
C VAL A 117 5.46 11.09 -1.65
N LEU A 118 5.27 10.35 -2.74
CA LEU A 118 4.80 8.96 -2.70
C LEU A 118 5.70 8.11 -1.79
N TYR A 119 7.01 8.09 -2.03
CA TYR A 119 7.93 7.28 -1.24
C TYR A 119 8.02 7.75 0.21
N THR A 120 8.01 9.07 0.45
CA THR A 120 8.04 9.61 1.82
C THR A 120 6.80 9.20 2.59
N ALA A 121 5.61 9.39 2.00
CA ALA A 121 4.35 8.99 2.61
C ALA A 121 4.29 7.48 2.88
N THR A 122 4.73 6.66 1.91
CA THR A 122 4.79 5.21 2.08
C THR A 122 5.70 4.80 3.24
N VAL A 123 6.90 5.36 3.33
CA VAL A 123 7.83 5.06 4.43
C VAL A 123 7.23 5.48 5.77
N VAL A 124 6.68 6.70 5.86
CA VAL A 124 6.05 7.20 7.08
C VAL A 124 4.90 6.31 7.52
N ILE A 125 3.98 5.94 6.62
CA ILE A 125 2.82 5.11 6.95
C ILE A 125 3.25 3.69 7.37
N ILE A 126 4.21 3.08 6.66
CA ILE A 126 4.70 1.75 7.03
C ILE A 126 5.36 1.78 8.41
N LEU A 127 6.23 2.76 8.68
CA LEU A 127 6.92 2.88 9.96
C LEU A 127 5.95 3.17 11.10
N LEU A 128 5.08 4.17 10.93
CA LEU A 128 4.09 4.54 11.92
C LEU A 128 3.10 3.40 12.19
N GLY A 129 2.58 2.76 11.15
CA GLY A 129 1.66 1.64 11.28
C GLY A 129 2.32 0.43 11.96
N THR A 130 3.57 0.10 11.59
CA THR A 130 4.33 -0.98 12.24
C THR A 130 4.59 -0.65 13.71
N LEU A 131 4.95 0.60 14.02
CA LEU A 131 5.12 1.05 15.40
C LEU A 131 3.82 0.88 16.18
N VAL A 132 2.70 1.39 15.67
CA VAL A 132 1.39 1.29 16.33
C VAL A 132 1.02 -0.16 16.60
N ILE A 133 1.18 -1.07 15.64
CA ILE A 133 0.83 -2.50 15.84
C ILE A 133 1.61 -3.12 17.01
N PHE A 134 2.90 -2.78 17.17
CA PHE A 134 3.74 -3.37 18.20
C PHE A 134 3.80 -2.61 19.53
N THR A 135 3.43 -1.33 19.54
CA THR A 135 3.40 -0.50 20.76
C THR A 135 2.00 -0.29 21.30
N PHE A 136 0.96 -0.81 20.64
CA PHE A 136 -0.41 -0.73 21.12
C PHE A 136 -0.59 -1.63 22.34
N ASP A 137 -1.05 -1.04 23.45
CA ASP A 137 -1.41 -1.77 24.65
C ASP A 137 -2.92 -2.06 24.64
N PRO A 138 -3.33 -3.34 24.48
CA PRO A 138 -4.75 -3.70 24.54
C PRO A 138 -5.32 -3.64 25.97
N CYS A 139 -4.47 -3.54 27.00
CA CYS A 139 -4.88 -3.56 28.40
C CYS A 139 -4.29 -2.35 29.18
N PRO A 140 -4.60 -1.11 28.76
CA PRO A 140 -4.00 0.06 29.39
C PRO A 140 -4.51 0.25 30.81
N VAL A 141 -3.64 0.75 31.69
CA VAL A 141 -4.03 1.22 33.02
C VAL A 141 -4.37 2.70 32.92
N ILE A 142 -5.63 3.06 33.17
CA ILE A 142 -6.11 4.44 33.13
C ILE A 142 -6.40 4.88 34.57
N ASP A 143 -5.75 5.95 35.03
CA ASP A 143 -5.90 6.50 36.39
C ASP A 143 -5.71 5.46 37.51
N GLY A 144 -4.79 4.51 37.31
CA GLY A 144 -4.51 3.43 38.26
C GLY A 144 -5.51 2.27 38.23
N VAL A 145 -6.51 2.33 37.34
CA VAL A 145 -7.49 1.25 37.11
C VAL A 145 -7.08 0.47 35.87
N ALA A 146 -6.78 -0.83 36.04
CA ALA A 146 -6.47 -1.71 34.92
C ALA A 146 -7.72 -1.94 34.06
N HIS A 147 -7.54 -2.00 32.74
CA HIS A 147 -8.64 -2.34 31.83
C HIS A 147 -9.14 -3.75 32.13
N VAL A 148 -10.44 -3.89 32.41
CA VAL A 148 -11.08 -5.16 32.83
C VAL A 148 -11.64 -5.96 31.66
N ALA A 149 -11.05 -5.81 30.46
CA ALA A 149 -11.53 -6.55 29.30
C ALA A 149 -11.24 -8.06 29.45
N SER A 150 -12.10 -8.91 28.90
CA SER A 150 -12.03 -10.38 29.07
C SER A 150 -10.75 -11.03 28.52
N TYR A 151 -10.02 -10.33 27.65
CA TYR A 151 -8.75 -10.74 27.07
C TYR A 151 -7.53 -10.24 27.85
N CYS A 152 -7.73 -9.42 28.88
CA CYS A 152 -6.65 -8.97 29.75
C CYS A 152 -6.34 -10.03 30.83
N PRO A 153 -5.07 -10.21 31.21
CA PRO A 153 -4.73 -11.10 32.32
C PRO A 153 -5.48 -10.67 33.59
N THR A 154 -6.11 -11.62 34.28
CA THR A 154 -6.64 -11.37 35.63
C THR A 154 -5.46 -11.14 36.57
N ALA A 155 -5.49 -10.04 37.33
CA ALA A 155 -4.50 -9.72 38.35
C ALA A 155 -4.36 -10.83 39.40
#